data_AF-A0A8J8MGR0-F1
#
_entry.id   AF-A0A8J8MGR0-F1
#
_cell.length_a   1.000
_cell.length_b   1.000
_cell.length_c   1.000
_cell.angle_alpha   90.00
_cell.angle_beta   90.00
_cell.angle_gamma   90.00
#
_symmetry.space_group_name_H-M   'P 1'
#
loop_
_entity.id
_entity.type
_entity.pdbx_description
1 polymer ?
#
loop_
_entity_poly.entity_id
_entity_poly.type
_entity_poly.pdbx_seq_one_letter_code
_entity_poly.pdbx_strand_id
1 'polypeptide(L)'
;MKKIIALSTLVMVVMIINSISIFANNNQDMPHVLMVWAPSNTSIEIVFSEEVTQESAENEDNYIINELYGPLDLIVVDAQLDESKTKVLLTTANQKVPMLYQVSVSNVYDMNGNVIKDQKIFTGRN
;
A
#
# COMPACT_ATOMS: atom_id res chain seq x y z
N MET A 1 -58.44 3.62 -11.44
CA MET A 1 -57.14 3.29 -10.83
C MET A 1 -56.21 2.86 -11.95
N LYS A 2 -55.14 3.64 -12.22
CA LYS A 2 -54.33 3.54 -13.44
C LYS A 2 -52.85 3.68 -13.05
N LYS A 3 -52.07 2.62 -13.24
CA LYS A 3 -50.59 2.62 -13.43
C LYS A 3 -50.27 1.31 -14.17
N ILE A 4 -50.26 1.27 -15.51
CA ILE A 4 -49.17 1.66 -16.42
C ILE A 4 -47.84 1.08 -15.96
N ILE A 5 -47.50 -0.07 -16.55
CA ILE A 5 -46.16 -0.63 -16.63
C ILE A 5 -45.52 0.05 -17.84
N ALA A 6 -44.45 0.82 -17.64
CA ALA A 6 -43.63 1.34 -18.72
C ALA A 6 -42.16 1.32 -18.29
N LEU A 7 -41.48 0.32 -18.85
CA LEU A 7 -40.05 0.05 -18.82
C LEU A 7 -39.30 1.24 -19.45
N SER A 8 -38.48 1.97 -18.69
CA SER A 8 -37.69 3.10 -19.23
C SER A 8 -36.29 3.21 -18.66
N THR A 9 -35.50 2.15 -18.78
CA THR A 9 -34.03 2.24 -18.71
C THR A 9 -33.33 1.38 -19.77
N LEU A 10 -33.97 1.20 -20.93
CA LEU A 10 -33.30 0.71 -22.14
C LEU A 10 -32.80 1.89 -22.97
N VAL A 11 -31.76 2.62 -22.53
CA VAL A 11 -30.75 3.29 -23.39
C VAL A 11 -29.48 3.65 -22.58
N MET A 12 -28.93 2.74 -21.78
CA MET A 12 -27.55 2.94 -21.25
C MET A 12 -26.74 1.66 -21.08
N VAL A 13 -27.15 0.57 -21.73
CA VAL A 13 -26.45 -0.74 -21.65
C VAL A 13 -25.82 -1.16 -23.00
N VAL A 14 -26.07 -0.41 -24.09
CA VAL A 14 -25.63 -0.81 -25.45
C VAL A 14 -24.55 0.12 -26.04
N MET A 15 -23.62 0.60 -25.21
CA MET A 15 -22.38 1.27 -25.67
C MET A 15 -21.10 0.83 -24.94
N ILE A 16 -21.12 -0.28 -24.19
CA ILE A 16 -19.91 -0.82 -23.54
C ILE A 16 -19.45 -2.16 -24.16
N ILE A 17 -20.24 -2.75 -25.07
CA ILE A 17 -19.87 -4.00 -25.78
C ILE A 17 -18.79 -3.82 -26.86
N ASN A 18 -18.14 -2.66 -26.97
CA ASN A 18 -17.02 -2.41 -27.90
C ASN A 18 -15.67 -2.10 -27.22
N SER A 19 -15.52 -2.38 -25.93
CA SER A 19 -14.19 -2.43 -25.29
C SER A 19 -13.60 -3.84 -25.43
N ILE A 20 -13.44 -4.24 -26.68
CA ILE A 20 -12.68 -5.41 -27.09
C ILE A 20 -11.22 -5.16 -26.70
N SER A 21 -10.68 -5.98 -25.81
CA SER A 21 -9.40 -6.69 -26.01
C SER A 21 -9.05 -7.53 -24.77
N ILE A 22 -9.20 -8.85 -24.89
CA ILE A 22 -8.26 -9.85 -24.35
C ILE A 22 -7.92 -9.67 -22.85
N PHE A 23 -8.74 -10.20 -21.93
CA PHE A 23 -8.18 -10.64 -20.65
C PHE A 23 -7.40 -11.92 -20.91
N ALA A 24 -6.18 -11.78 -21.42
CA ALA A 24 -5.15 -12.73 -21.07
C ALA A 24 -5.17 -12.79 -19.54
N ASN A 25 -5.34 -13.98 -18.99
CA ASN A 25 -5.31 -14.23 -17.56
C ASN A 25 -3.86 -14.12 -17.06
N ASN A 26 -3.24 -12.96 -17.28
CA ASN A 26 -1.99 -12.56 -16.66
C ASN A 26 -2.37 -11.82 -15.38
N ASN A 27 -3.11 -12.49 -14.49
CA ASN A 27 -3.32 -12.00 -13.14
C ASN A 27 -2.02 -12.24 -12.35
N GLN A 28 -0.96 -11.55 -12.77
CA GLN A 28 0.16 -11.25 -11.91
C GLN A 28 -0.38 -10.17 -10.97
N ASP A 29 -0.84 -10.58 -9.80
CA ASP A 29 -1.29 -9.66 -8.76
C ASP A 29 -0.18 -8.62 -8.57
N MET A 30 -0.44 -7.37 -8.95
CA MET A 30 0.58 -6.30 -8.90
C MET A 30 1.10 -6.18 -7.46
N PRO A 31 2.43 -6.10 -7.24
CA PRO A 31 2.97 -6.10 -5.90
C PRO A 31 2.52 -4.85 -5.15
N HIS A 32 2.09 -5.02 -3.90
CA HIS A 32 1.54 -3.96 -3.07
C HIS A 32 1.83 -4.19 -1.59
N VAL A 33 1.54 -3.20 -0.75
CA VAL A 33 1.66 -3.33 0.70
C VAL A 33 0.36 -3.93 1.25
N LEU A 34 0.45 -5.07 1.93
CA LEU A 34 -0.67 -5.73 2.58
C LEU A 34 -1.03 -5.04 3.91
N MET A 35 -0.02 -4.75 4.72
CA MET A 35 -0.22 -4.31 6.10
C MET A 35 0.93 -3.42 6.56
N VAL A 36 0.61 -2.44 7.41
CA VAL A 36 1.58 -1.66 8.17
C VAL A 36 1.08 -1.53 9.61
N TRP A 37 1.94 -1.81 10.58
CA TRP A 37 1.63 -1.62 11.99
C TRP A 37 2.89 -1.34 12.81
N ALA A 38 2.74 -0.74 13.99
CA ALA A 38 3.86 -0.42 14.89
C ALA A 38 3.94 -1.44 16.05
N PRO A 39 4.99 -2.29 16.13
CA PRO A 39 5.22 -3.18 17.27
C PRO A 39 5.63 -2.45 18.55
N SER A 40 6.37 -1.34 18.42
CA SER A 40 6.82 -0.48 19.51
C SER A 40 6.76 1.00 19.10
N ASN A 41 7.07 1.90 20.04
CA ASN A 41 7.19 3.33 19.74
C ASN A 41 8.35 3.72 18.82
N THR A 42 9.20 2.77 18.43
CA THR A 42 10.41 2.99 17.62
C THR A 42 10.50 2.01 16.46
N SER A 43 9.49 1.17 16.24
CA SER A 43 9.47 0.20 15.15
C SER A 43 8.17 0.21 14.38
N ILE A 44 8.25 -0.13 13.10
CA ILE A 44 7.13 -0.33 12.19
C ILE A 44 7.40 -1.58 11.36
N GLU A 45 6.45 -2.51 11.30
CA GLU A 45 6.49 -3.66 10.41
C GLU A 45 5.62 -3.38 9.18
N ILE A 46 6.20 -3.58 8.00
CA ILE A 46 5.54 -3.47 6.69
C ILE A 46 5.52 -4.86 6.06
N VAL A 47 4.35 -5.33 5.65
CA VAL A 47 4.16 -6.63 4.99
C VAL A 47 3.80 -6.40 3.52
N PHE A 48 4.54 -7.03 2.62
CA PHE A 48 4.33 -6.99 1.17
C PHE A 48 3.51 -8.18 0.68
N SER A 49 2.85 -8.03 -0.47
CA SER A 49 2.06 -9.11 -1.08
C SER A 49 2.89 -10.27 -1.62
N GLU A 50 4.17 -10.02 -1.88
CA GLU A 50 5.13 -10.98 -2.44
C GLU A 50 6.56 -10.63 -2.01
N GLU A 51 7.54 -11.46 -2.42
CA GLU A 51 8.94 -11.23 -2.11
C GLU A 51 9.48 -9.97 -2.77
N VAL A 52 10.23 -9.18 -2.01
CA VAL A 52 10.90 -7.96 -2.48
C VAL A 52 12.42 -8.14 -2.52
N THR A 53 13.07 -7.33 -3.34
CA THR A 53 14.53 -7.30 -3.42
C THR A 53 15.11 -6.61 -2.19
N GLN A 54 16.14 -7.22 -1.60
CA GLN A 54 16.81 -6.72 -0.39
C GLN A 54 17.37 -5.30 -0.60
N GLU A 55 18.06 -5.05 -1.71
CA GLU A 55 18.64 -3.74 -2.03
C GLU A 55 17.61 -2.61 -1.96
N SER A 56 16.40 -2.85 -2.48
CA SER A 56 15.34 -1.85 -2.49
C SER A 56 14.59 -1.75 -1.15
N ALA A 57 14.44 -2.88 -0.45
CA ALA A 57 13.68 -2.97 0.78
C ALA A 57 14.45 -2.48 2.02
N GLU A 58 15.79 -2.51 1.96
CA GLU A 58 16.68 -2.05 3.04
C GLU A 58 17.17 -0.61 2.82
N ASN A 59 16.68 0.08 1.79
CA ASN A 59 16.97 1.50 1.58
C ASN A 59 15.95 2.37 2.32
N GLU A 60 16.38 3.13 3.33
CA GLU A 60 15.48 3.93 4.17
C GLU A 60 14.76 5.03 3.38
N ASP A 61 15.39 5.58 2.34
CA ASP A 61 14.83 6.65 1.49
C ASP A 61 13.56 6.20 0.73
N ASN A 62 13.31 4.90 0.66
CA ASN A 62 12.11 4.33 0.06
C ASN A 62 10.88 4.40 0.98
N TYR A 63 11.04 4.86 2.22
CA TYR A 63 10.01 4.94 3.25
C TYR A 63 9.88 6.36 3.81
N ILE A 64 8.83 7.07 3.42
CA ILE A 64 8.51 8.40 3.96
C ILE A 64 7.35 8.28 4.93
N ILE A 65 7.51 8.79 6.15
CA ILE A 65 6.49 8.69 7.20
C ILE A 65 6.13 10.07 7.70
N ASN A 66 4.87 10.46 7.54
CA ASN A 66 4.38 11.77 7.97
C ASN A 66 3.21 11.61 8.94
N GLU A 67 3.11 12.50 9.92
CA GLU A 67 1.91 12.63 10.73
C GLU A 67 0.74 13.10 9.85
N LEU A 68 -0.38 12.38 9.87
CA LEU A 68 -1.47 12.58 8.91
C LEU A 68 -2.13 13.96 9.00
N TYR A 69 -2.14 14.55 10.19
CA TYR A 69 -2.79 15.84 10.47
C TYR A 69 -1.83 16.86 11.10
N GLY A 70 -0.54 16.54 11.13
CA GLY A 70 0.49 17.35 11.79
C GLY A 70 1.63 17.69 10.85
N PRO A 71 2.51 18.61 11.26
CA PRO A 71 3.66 19.03 10.46
C PRO A 71 4.89 18.13 10.69
N LEU A 72 4.74 17.01 11.40
CA LEU A 72 5.87 16.19 11.86
C LEU A 72 6.11 15.03 10.92
N ASP A 73 7.32 14.99 10.37
CA ASP A 73 7.85 13.82 9.69
C ASP A 73 8.50 12.90 10.73
N LEU A 74 8.22 11.60 10.63
CA LEU A 74 8.83 10.57 11.45
C LEU A 74 10.04 9.99 10.70
N ILE A 75 11.22 10.22 11.27
CA ILE A 75 12.48 9.78 10.67
C ILE A 75 12.58 8.25 10.72
N VAL A 76 12.90 7.65 9.57
CA VAL A 76 13.34 6.26 9.45
C VAL A 76 14.86 6.23 9.60
N VAL A 77 15.34 5.34 10.46
CA VAL A 77 16.76 5.25 10.86
C VAL A 77 17.42 4.01 10.26
N ASP A 78 16.65 2.95 10.03
CA ASP A 78 17.13 1.69 9.51
C ASP A 78 15.93 0.91 8.92
N ALA A 79 16.21 0.05 7.95
CA ALA A 79 15.24 -0.82 7.31
C ALA A 79 15.85 -2.21 7.14
N GLN A 80 15.23 -3.22 7.75
CA GLN A 80 15.72 -4.60 7.71
C GLN A 80 14.70 -5.53 7.09
N LEU A 81 15.08 -6.23 6.01
CA LEU A 81 14.26 -7.26 5.38
C LEU A 81 14.40 -8.58 6.15
N ASP A 82 13.28 -9.26 6.38
CA ASP A 82 13.29 -10.56 7.03
C ASP A 82 13.71 -11.70 6.08
N GLU A 83 13.97 -12.88 6.64
CA GLU A 83 14.38 -14.05 5.85
C GLU A 83 13.30 -14.52 4.85
N SER A 84 12.02 -14.21 5.11
CA SER A 84 10.93 -14.51 4.18
C SER A 84 10.89 -13.57 2.97
N LYS A 85 11.63 -12.46 3.02
CA LYS A 85 11.65 -11.39 2.02
C LYS A 85 10.29 -10.74 1.77
N THR A 86 9.35 -10.90 2.68
CA THR A 86 8.00 -10.32 2.57
C THR A 86 7.73 -9.28 3.65
N LYS A 87 8.66 -9.10 4.61
CA LYS A 87 8.48 -8.17 5.71
C LYS A 87 9.70 -7.30 5.93
N VAL A 88 9.46 -6.00 6.05
CA VAL A 88 10.48 -5.04 6.48
C VAL A 88 10.14 -4.53 7.87
N LEU A 89 11.14 -4.57 8.75
CA LEU A 89 11.11 -3.88 10.02
C LEU A 89 11.86 -2.56 9.87
N LEU A 90 11.12 -1.45 9.96
CA LEU A 90 11.71 -0.11 10.04
C LEU A 90 12.01 0.22 11.48
N THR A 91 13.21 0.73 11.74
CA THR A 91 13.55 1.46 12.97
C THR A 91 13.26 2.93 12.73
N THR A 92 12.61 3.59 13.68
CA THR A 92 12.16 4.99 13.57
C THR A 92 12.52 5.80 14.79
N ALA A 93 12.46 7.13 14.66
CA ALA A 93 12.39 8.01 15.81
C ALA A 93 11.15 7.70 16.69
N ASN A 94 11.12 8.25 17.91
CA ASN A 94 10.00 8.02 18.83
C ASN A 94 8.67 8.50 18.22
N GLN A 95 7.76 7.56 18.04
CA GLN A 95 6.37 7.77 17.70
C GLN A 95 5.65 8.47 18.86
N LYS A 96 4.56 9.18 18.54
CA LYS A 96 3.72 9.84 19.54
C LYS A 96 2.33 9.22 19.56
N VAL A 97 1.80 9.00 20.75
CA VAL A 97 0.40 8.61 20.94
C VAL A 97 -0.43 9.87 21.26
N PRO A 98 -1.66 10.02 20.72
CA PRO A 98 -2.40 9.10 19.84
C PRO A 98 -2.29 9.47 18.35
N MET A 99 -1.09 9.72 17.83
CA MET A 99 -0.93 10.22 16.46
C MET A 99 -1.15 9.13 15.41
N LEU A 100 -1.76 9.55 14.30
CA LEU A 100 -1.88 8.76 13.08
C LEU A 100 -0.79 9.16 12.12
N TYR A 101 -0.14 8.16 11.54
CA TYR A 101 0.94 8.33 10.59
C TYR A 101 0.58 7.68 9.28
N GLN A 102 1.06 8.24 8.18
CA GLN A 102 1.01 7.64 6.86
C GLN A 102 2.42 7.25 6.43
N VAL A 103 2.64 5.97 6.14
CA VAL A 103 3.84 5.51 5.43
C VAL A 103 3.55 5.57 3.94
N SER A 104 4.44 6.22 3.20
CA SER A 104 4.53 6.14 1.74
C SER A 104 5.73 5.26 1.38
N VAL A 105 5.45 4.16 0.68
CA VAL A 105 6.47 3.26 0.14
C VAL A 105 6.65 3.57 -1.33
N SER A 106 7.89 3.75 -1.77
CA SER A 106 8.22 3.97 -3.18
C SER A 106 9.56 3.35 -3.54
N ASN A 107 9.71 2.88 -4.77
CA ASN A 107 10.95 2.27 -5.30
C ASN A 107 11.41 1.00 -4.54
N VAL A 108 10.49 0.30 -3.88
CA VAL A 108 10.68 -1.10 -3.48
C VAL A 108 10.29 -1.97 -4.67
N TYR A 109 11.08 -2.97 -5.01
CA TYR A 109 10.85 -3.82 -6.18
C TYR A 109 10.59 -5.26 -5.77
N ASP A 110 9.65 -5.92 -6.44
CA ASP A 110 9.49 -7.37 -6.38
C ASP A 110 10.65 -8.10 -7.09
N MET A 111 10.64 -9.44 -7.02
CA MET A 111 11.64 -10.29 -7.69
C MET A 111 11.60 -10.26 -9.22
N ASN A 112 10.54 -9.70 -9.82
CA ASN A 112 10.37 -9.54 -11.27
C ASN A 112 10.68 -8.12 -11.77
N GLY A 113 11.07 -7.20 -10.86
CA GLY A 113 11.39 -5.81 -11.18
C GLY A 113 10.17 -4.89 -11.28
N ASN A 114 8.98 -5.33 -10.84
CA ASN A 114 7.84 -4.43 -10.71
C ASN A 114 8.00 -3.57 -9.46
N VAL A 115 7.69 -2.29 -9.58
CA VAL A 115 7.80 -1.33 -8.48
C VAL A 115 6.55 -1.32 -7.61
N ILE A 116 6.75 -1.35 -6.29
CA ILE A 116 5.75 -1.12 -5.27
C ILE A 116 5.69 0.38 -4.98
N LYS A 117 4.50 0.93 -5.15
CA LYS A 117 4.16 2.30 -4.77
C LYS A 117 2.81 2.28 -4.07
N ASP A 118 2.83 2.44 -2.75
CA ASP A 118 1.63 2.32 -1.92
C ASP A 118 1.72 3.26 -0.72
N GLN A 119 0.57 3.52 -0.11
CA GLN A 119 0.45 4.28 1.12
C GLN A 119 -0.46 3.56 2.10
N LYS A 120 -0.04 3.51 3.38
CA LYS A 120 -0.83 2.89 4.45
C LYS A 120 -0.77 3.75 5.71
N ILE A 121 -1.89 3.75 6.45
CA ILE A 121 -2.01 4.49 7.71
C ILE A 121 -1.82 3.51 8.87
N PHE A 122 -1.07 3.93 9.88
CA PHE A 122 -0.94 3.21 11.15
C PHE A 122 -1.07 4.18 12.33
N THR A 123 -1.33 3.64 13.51
CA THR A 123 -1.36 4.40 14.77
C THR A 123 -0.03 4.24 15.49
N GLY A 124 0.54 5.35 15.96
CA GLY A 124 1.76 5.32 16.77
C GLY A 124 1.59 4.54 18.08
N ARG A 125 2.69 4.00 18.60
CA ARG A 125 2.74 3.32 19.91
C ARG A 125 3.56 4.09 20.95
N ASN A 126 3.34 3.76 22.22
CA ASN A 126 4.11 4.24 23.39
C ASN A 126 5.20 3.23 23.76
#